data_AF-A0A7J6S5H3-F1
#
_entry.id   AF-A0A7J6S5H3-F1
#
_cell.length_a   1.000
_cell.length_b   1.000
_cell.length_c   1.000
_cell.angle_alpha   90.00
_cell.angle_beta   90.00
_cell.angle_gamma   90.00
#
_symmetry.space_group_name_H-M   'P 1'
#
loop_
_entity.id
_entity.type
_entity.pdbx_description
1 polymer ?
#
loop_
_entity_poly.entity_id
_entity_poly.type
_entity_poly.pdbx_seq_one_letter_code
_entity_poly.pdbx_strand_id
1 'polypeptide(L)'
;GLMKTVLEDHAWKSLTLAMEGEETDKDLDIGTWVEGLEEDDLEALVDVCGRWQTTARNCDLAHSVMNEVFKRIPASRLYRMEGIASFLDSFVAYGAKHLRRLEAHTSRAFLCDGILASVGSTNVLPELSERRMIDIITDDPREPSTKRQRGGSGAEKVAAS
;
A
#
# COMPACT_ATOMS: atom_id res chain seq x y z
N GLY A 1 19.84 -4.17 -12.40
CA GLY A 1 19.24 -4.36 -13.74
C GLY A 1 18.59 -3.06 -14.13
N LEU A 2 19.07 -2.43 -15.21
CA LEU A 2 18.84 -1.01 -15.51
C LEU A 2 17.35 -0.61 -15.56
N MET A 3 16.51 -1.46 -16.16
CA MET A 3 15.06 -1.24 -16.26
C MET A 3 14.35 -1.23 -14.89
N LYS A 4 14.81 -2.03 -13.92
CA LYS A 4 14.26 -2.00 -12.55
C LYS A 4 14.57 -0.66 -11.88
N THR A 5 15.81 -0.18 -11.99
CA THR A 5 16.21 1.11 -11.40
C THR A 5 15.52 2.29 -12.09
N VAL A 6 15.35 2.26 -13.42
CA VAL A 6 14.61 3.31 -14.16
C VAL A 6 13.15 3.37 -13.72
N LEU A 7 12.48 2.22 -13.57
CA LEU A 7 11.07 2.18 -13.15
C LEU A 7 10.88 2.48 -11.65
N GLU A 8 11.82 2.07 -10.78
CA GLU A 8 11.80 2.45 -9.36
C GLU A 8 12.07 3.95 -9.15
N ASP A 9 13.07 4.53 -9.83
CA ASP A 9 13.33 5.98 -9.78
C ASP A 9 12.15 6.78 -10.35
N HIS A 10 11.59 6.37 -11.48
CA HIS A 10 10.45 7.07 -12.09
C HIS A 10 9.23 7.02 -11.16
N ALA A 11 8.86 5.83 -10.64
CA ALA A 11 7.73 5.70 -9.73
C ALA A 11 7.91 6.53 -8.44
N TRP A 12 9.13 6.57 -7.88
CA TRP A 12 9.41 7.34 -6.68
C TRP A 12 9.43 8.85 -6.93
N LYS A 13 9.92 9.27 -8.11
CA LYS A 13 9.93 10.67 -8.54
C LYS A 13 8.51 11.18 -8.81
N SER A 14 7.69 10.44 -9.56
CA SER A 14 6.29 10.79 -9.80
C SER A 14 5.48 10.83 -8.50
N LEU A 15 5.72 9.91 -7.56
CA LEU A 15 5.05 9.92 -6.26
C LEU A 15 5.43 11.15 -5.43
N THR A 16 6.72 11.50 -5.38
CA THR A 16 7.20 12.69 -4.65
C THR A 16 6.63 13.97 -5.25
N LEU A 17 6.65 14.13 -6.57
CA LEU A 17 6.10 15.32 -7.26
C LEU A 17 4.57 15.44 -7.07
N ALA A 18 3.83 14.33 -7.14
CA ALA A 18 2.40 14.30 -6.84
C ALA A 18 2.08 14.64 -5.36
N MET A 19 3.01 14.39 -4.44
CA MET A 19 2.90 14.81 -3.03
C MET A 19 3.29 16.28 -2.81
N GLU A 20 4.15 16.84 -3.66
CA GLU A 20 4.60 18.24 -3.62
C GLU A 20 3.66 19.20 -4.39
N GLY A 21 2.78 18.67 -5.23
CA GLY A 21 1.71 19.42 -5.89
C GLY A 21 2.12 20.14 -7.18
N GLU A 22 3.29 19.81 -7.75
CA GLU A 22 3.70 20.29 -9.08
C GLU A 22 3.15 19.36 -10.18
N GLU A 23 2.57 19.93 -11.23
CA GLU A 23 2.24 19.19 -12.46
C GLU A 23 3.51 18.80 -13.21
N THR A 24 3.63 17.52 -13.56
CA THR A 24 4.84 16.94 -14.16
C THR A 24 4.95 17.23 -15.66
N ASP A 25 5.76 18.22 -16.03
CA ASP A 25 6.13 18.45 -17.45
C ASP A 25 6.98 17.27 -17.96
N LYS A 26 6.31 16.39 -18.72
CA LYS A 26 6.76 15.09 -19.23
C LYS A 26 6.80 13.95 -18.21
N ASP A 27 5.62 13.55 -17.75
CA ASP A 27 5.34 12.13 -17.50
C ASP A 27 5.82 11.28 -18.70
N LEU A 28 6.53 10.18 -18.42
CA LEU A 28 6.76 9.13 -19.39
C LEU A 28 5.42 8.42 -19.65
N ASP A 29 4.76 8.70 -20.77
CA ASP A 29 3.63 7.88 -21.21
C ASP A 29 4.15 6.46 -21.55
N ILE A 30 4.03 5.58 -20.57
CA ILE A 30 4.35 4.15 -20.65
C ILE A 30 3.76 3.51 -21.90
N GLY A 31 2.59 3.98 -22.34
CA GLY A 31 1.90 3.40 -23.46
C GLY A 31 2.46 3.80 -24.83
N THR A 32 2.79 5.07 -25.07
CA THR A 32 3.53 5.45 -26.30
C THR A 32 4.95 4.89 -26.31
N TRP A 33 5.57 4.72 -25.14
CA TRP A 33 6.82 3.97 -25.03
C TRP A 33 6.66 2.50 -25.46
N VAL A 34 5.63 1.79 -24.95
CA VAL A 34 5.31 0.40 -25.32
C VAL A 34 5.02 0.24 -26.82
N GLU A 35 4.28 1.16 -27.44
CA GLU A 35 4.03 1.16 -28.89
C GLU A 35 5.30 1.21 -29.73
N GLY A 36 6.31 1.95 -29.26
CA GLY A 36 7.60 2.14 -29.92
C GLY A 36 8.61 1.01 -29.73
N LEU A 37 8.33 -0.02 -28.91
CA LEU A 37 9.22 -1.17 -28.73
C LEU A 37 9.26 -2.06 -29.98
N GLU A 38 10.40 -2.68 -30.26
CA GLU A 38 10.53 -3.77 -31.25
C GLU A 38 10.05 -5.12 -30.67
N GLU A 39 10.07 -6.21 -31.44
CA GLU A 39 9.57 -7.52 -30.96
C GLU A 39 10.46 -8.06 -29.81
N ASP A 40 11.79 -8.06 -29.96
CA ASP A 40 12.76 -8.51 -28.93
C ASP A 40 12.63 -7.74 -27.59
N ASP A 41 12.47 -6.41 -27.65
CA ASP A 41 12.29 -5.57 -26.45
C ASP A 41 10.95 -5.84 -25.76
N LEU A 42 9.91 -6.15 -26.53
CA LEU A 42 8.59 -6.49 -26.01
C LEU A 42 8.59 -7.86 -25.33
N GLU A 43 9.30 -8.85 -25.89
CA GLU A 43 9.54 -10.14 -25.22
C GLU A 43 10.29 -9.95 -23.90
N ALA A 44 11.37 -9.18 -23.90
CA ALA A 44 12.12 -8.86 -22.69
C ALA A 44 11.27 -8.16 -21.62
N LEU A 45 10.35 -7.28 -22.03
CA LEU A 45 9.39 -6.62 -21.14
C LEU A 45 8.38 -7.61 -20.53
N VAL A 46 7.84 -8.52 -21.34
CA VAL A 46 6.94 -9.60 -20.89
C VAL A 46 7.65 -10.49 -19.87
N ASP A 47 8.91 -10.84 -20.11
CA ASP A 47 9.74 -11.62 -19.19
C ASP A 47 10.06 -10.89 -17.86
N VAL A 48 10.24 -9.57 -17.89
CA VAL A 48 10.34 -8.74 -16.66
C VAL A 48 9.02 -8.77 -15.90
N CYS A 49 7.90 -8.53 -16.57
CA CYS A 49 6.57 -8.53 -15.97
C CYS A 49 6.21 -9.90 -15.39
N GLY A 50 6.56 -10.99 -16.10
CA GLY A 50 6.31 -12.37 -15.70
C GLY A 50 7.04 -12.79 -14.42
N ARG A 51 8.19 -12.18 -14.14
CA ARG A 51 8.87 -12.32 -12.84
C ARG A 51 8.24 -11.42 -11.77
N TRP A 52 7.97 -10.17 -12.09
CA TRP A 52 7.47 -9.18 -11.13
C TRP A 52 6.08 -9.50 -10.58
N GLN A 53 5.17 -10.02 -11.40
CA GLN A 53 3.85 -10.47 -10.96
C GLN A 53 3.91 -11.49 -9.81
N THR A 54 4.94 -12.35 -9.77
CA THR A 54 5.03 -13.38 -8.72
C THR A 54 5.32 -12.79 -7.34
N THR A 55 5.76 -11.52 -7.28
CA THR A 55 6.16 -10.83 -6.06
C THR A 55 5.11 -9.81 -5.64
N ALA A 56 4.67 -9.86 -4.38
CA ALA A 56 3.66 -8.94 -3.85
C ALA A 56 4.08 -7.45 -3.82
N ARG A 57 5.37 -7.14 -4.01
CA ARG A 57 5.90 -5.77 -4.05
C ARG A 57 5.79 -5.13 -5.44
N ASN A 58 5.86 -5.93 -6.50
CA ASN A 58 5.96 -5.44 -7.88
C ASN A 58 4.77 -5.84 -8.76
N CYS A 59 3.79 -6.60 -8.22
CA CYS A 59 2.64 -7.09 -8.99
C CYS A 59 1.81 -5.96 -9.59
N ASP A 60 1.62 -4.85 -8.87
CA ASP A 60 0.76 -3.75 -9.32
C ASP A 60 1.40 -3.00 -10.50
N LEU A 61 2.72 -2.82 -10.48
CA LEU A 61 3.49 -2.27 -11.60
C LEU A 61 3.49 -3.22 -12.81
N ALA A 62 3.69 -4.52 -12.59
CA ALA A 62 3.64 -5.53 -13.65
C ALA A 62 2.26 -5.57 -14.34
N HIS A 63 1.17 -5.56 -13.56
CA HIS A 63 -0.18 -5.50 -14.10
C HIS A 63 -0.45 -4.18 -14.84
N SER A 64 0.05 -3.05 -14.33
CA SER A 64 -0.13 -1.73 -14.97
C SER A 64 0.57 -1.64 -16.32
N VAL A 65 1.82 -2.12 -16.41
CA VAL A 65 2.58 -2.19 -17.68
C VAL A 65 1.89 -3.14 -18.67
N MET A 66 1.51 -4.35 -18.22
CA MET A 66 0.84 -5.31 -19.10
C MET A 66 -0.54 -4.85 -19.56
N ASN A 67 -1.25 -4.05 -18.77
CA ASN A 67 -2.51 -3.42 -19.19
C ASN A 67 -2.31 -2.46 -20.38
N GLU A 68 -1.23 -1.67 -20.39
CA GLU A 68 -0.91 -0.83 -21.56
C GLU A 68 -0.46 -1.67 -22.77
N VAL A 69 0.32 -2.73 -22.56
CA VAL A 69 0.67 -3.71 -23.61
C VAL A 69 -0.58 -4.29 -24.27
N PHE A 70 -1.55 -4.78 -23.48
CA PHE A 70 -2.77 -5.39 -24.03
C PHE A 70 -3.73 -4.40 -24.70
N LYS A 71 -3.72 -3.12 -24.30
CA LYS A 71 -4.52 -2.07 -24.95
C LYS A 71 -3.95 -1.63 -26.29
N ARG A 72 -2.61 -1.51 -26.38
CA ARG A 72 -1.93 -0.79 -27.48
C ARG A 72 -1.28 -1.73 -28.49
N ILE A 73 -0.80 -2.91 -28.07
CA ILE A 73 -0.19 -3.88 -28.99
C ILE A 73 -1.26 -4.82 -29.58
N PRO A 74 -1.39 -4.92 -30.91
CA PRO A 74 -2.33 -5.85 -31.54
C PRO A 74 -2.05 -7.31 -31.15
N ALA A 75 -3.11 -8.09 -30.88
CA ALA A 75 -3.00 -9.51 -30.54
C ALA A 75 -2.23 -10.34 -31.59
N SER A 76 -2.28 -9.94 -32.87
CA SER A 76 -1.52 -10.57 -33.97
C SER A 76 0.00 -10.37 -33.90
N ARG A 77 0.46 -9.35 -33.18
CA ARG A 77 1.88 -9.14 -32.84
C ARG A 77 2.24 -9.91 -31.57
N LEU A 78 1.40 -9.81 -30.53
CA LEU A 78 1.61 -10.56 -29.28
C LEU A 78 1.72 -12.07 -29.51
N TYR A 79 0.91 -12.65 -30.41
CA TYR A 79 0.93 -14.09 -30.71
C TYR A 79 2.22 -14.58 -31.41
N ARG A 80 3.08 -13.68 -31.90
CA ARG A 80 4.38 -14.04 -32.50
C ARG A 80 5.46 -14.28 -31.46
N MET A 81 5.30 -13.71 -30.28
CA MET A 81 6.31 -13.73 -29.22
C MET A 81 6.48 -15.15 -28.67
N GLU A 82 7.73 -15.59 -28.50
CA GLU A 82 8.00 -16.91 -27.94
C GLU A 82 7.49 -17.00 -26.49
N GLY A 83 6.88 -18.13 -26.13
CA GLY A 83 6.39 -18.37 -24.76
C GLY A 83 5.16 -17.57 -24.32
N ILE A 84 4.59 -16.67 -25.15
CA ILE A 84 3.47 -15.79 -24.75
C ILE A 84 2.25 -16.54 -24.18
N ALA A 85 1.93 -17.73 -24.69
CA ALA A 85 0.83 -18.54 -24.17
C ALA A 85 1.08 -18.97 -22.71
N SER A 86 2.30 -19.45 -22.41
CA SER A 86 2.74 -19.83 -21.06
C SER A 86 2.76 -18.62 -20.12
N PHE A 87 3.22 -17.47 -20.62
CA PHE A 87 3.13 -16.20 -19.88
C PHE A 87 1.67 -15.87 -19.54
N LEU A 88 0.75 -15.90 -20.50
CA LEU A 88 -0.66 -15.56 -20.30
C LEU A 88 -1.36 -16.50 -19.30
N ASP A 89 -1.11 -17.81 -19.38
CA ASP A 89 -1.61 -18.77 -18.40
C ASP A 89 -1.10 -18.44 -16.98
N SER A 90 0.18 -18.10 -16.85
CA SER A 90 0.75 -17.66 -15.58
C SER A 90 0.14 -16.34 -15.10
N PHE A 91 -0.11 -15.40 -16.01
CA PHE A 91 -0.60 -14.05 -15.73
C PHE A 91 -2.05 -14.07 -15.25
N VAL A 92 -2.90 -14.88 -15.87
CA VAL A 92 -4.27 -15.12 -15.37
C VAL A 92 -4.23 -15.79 -13.98
N ALA A 93 -3.36 -16.80 -13.79
CA ALA A 93 -3.27 -17.53 -12.52
C ALA A 93 -2.75 -16.70 -11.35
N TYR A 94 -1.76 -15.81 -11.57
CA TYR A 94 -1.28 -14.88 -10.56
C TYR A 94 -2.23 -13.68 -10.39
N GLY A 95 -2.74 -13.11 -11.48
CA GLY A 95 -3.75 -12.04 -11.45
C GLY A 95 -4.96 -12.39 -10.59
N ALA A 96 -5.52 -13.59 -10.76
CA ALA A 96 -6.62 -14.09 -9.94
C ALA A 96 -6.26 -14.24 -8.44
N LYS A 97 -5.01 -14.56 -8.10
CA LYS A 97 -4.54 -14.60 -6.70
C LYS A 97 -4.42 -13.19 -6.11
N HIS A 98 -3.92 -12.23 -6.88
CA HIS A 98 -3.81 -10.83 -6.44
C HIS A 98 -5.19 -10.19 -6.27
N LEU A 99 -6.13 -10.44 -7.17
CA LEU A 99 -7.50 -9.96 -7.04
C LEU A 99 -8.17 -10.45 -5.74
N ARG A 100 -8.08 -11.75 -5.43
CA ARG A 100 -8.60 -12.30 -4.15
C ARG A 100 -7.93 -11.68 -2.92
N ARG A 101 -6.65 -11.32 -3.01
CA ARG A 101 -5.94 -10.61 -1.93
C ARG A 101 -6.49 -9.19 -1.78
N LEU A 102 -6.70 -8.48 -2.90
CA LEU A 102 -7.28 -7.13 -2.92
C LEU A 102 -8.70 -7.14 -2.32
N GLU A 103 -9.57 -8.05 -2.76
CA GLU A 103 -10.92 -8.25 -2.20
C GLU A 103 -10.89 -8.46 -0.68
N ALA A 104 -9.94 -9.28 -0.19
CA ALA A 104 -9.75 -9.50 1.25
C ALA A 104 -9.18 -8.26 1.98
N HIS A 105 -8.45 -7.37 1.32
CA HIS A 105 -8.05 -6.07 1.88
C HIS A 105 -9.24 -5.10 1.92
N THR A 106 -10.03 -5.01 0.85
CA THR A 106 -11.26 -4.19 0.79
C THR A 106 -12.28 -4.62 1.86
N SER A 107 -12.48 -5.93 2.04
CA SER A 107 -13.35 -6.46 3.11
C SER A 107 -12.90 -6.04 4.51
N ARG A 108 -11.58 -5.93 4.76
CA ARG A 108 -11.05 -5.42 6.03
C ARG A 108 -11.17 -3.90 6.15
N ALA A 109 -11.05 -3.16 5.05
CA ALA A 109 -11.27 -1.70 5.04
C ALA A 109 -12.70 -1.36 5.49
N PHE A 110 -13.71 -2.10 5.01
CA PHE A 110 -15.10 -1.93 5.46
C PHE A 110 -15.31 -2.20 6.97
N LEU A 111 -14.45 -2.99 7.63
CA LEU A 111 -14.48 -3.13 9.09
C LEU A 111 -13.97 -1.85 9.77
N CYS A 112 -12.93 -1.21 9.22
CA CYS A 112 -12.46 0.09 9.69
C CYS A 112 -13.55 1.16 9.49
N ASP A 113 -14.21 1.19 8.33
CA ASP A 113 -15.32 2.11 8.06
C ASP A 113 -16.49 1.90 9.04
N GLY A 114 -16.83 0.64 9.33
CA GLY A 114 -17.84 0.29 10.33
C GLY A 114 -17.48 0.74 11.74
N ILE A 115 -16.20 0.61 12.15
CA ILE A 115 -15.71 1.13 13.43
C ILE A 115 -15.78 2.65 13.45
N LEU A 116 -15.26 3.35 12.43
CA LEU A 116 -15.28 4.81 12.33
C LEU A 116 -16.72 5.36 12.34
N ALA A 117 -17.64 4.74 11.58
CA ALA A 117 -19.05 5.07 11.61
C ALA A 117 -19.68 4.83 12.99
N SER A 118 -19.31 3.75 13.69
CA SER A 118 -19.79 3.50 15.05
C SER A 118 -19.27 4.54 16.06
N VAL A 119 -17.99 4.94 15.98
CA VAL A 119 -17.38 5.95 16.86
C VAL A 119 -17.93 7.35 16.57
N GLY A 120 -18.25 7.67 15.31
CA GLY A 120 -18.94 8.91 14.94
C GLY A 120 -20.43 8.95 15.30
N SER A 121 -21.10 7.78 15.32
CA SER A 121 -22.53 7.67 15.64
C SER A 121 -22.81 7.48 17.13
N THR A 122 -21.83 6.99 17.89
CA THR A 122 -21.93 6.93 19.35
C THR A 122 -21.37 8.21 19.96
N ASN A 123 -22.19 8.89 20.76
CA ASN A 123 -21.74 9.88 21.74
C ASN A 123 -20.95 9.21 22.89
N VAL A 124 -20.00 8.33 22.57
CA VAL A 124 -19.14 7.61 23.52
C VAL A 124 -17.76 8.29 23.56
N LEU A 125 -17.78 9.62 23.71
CA LEU A 125 -16.74 10.38 24.41
C LEU A 125 -17.29 11.45 25.38
N PRO A 126 -18.21 11.15 26.34
CA PRO A 126 -18.60 12.13 27.36
C PRO A 126 -17.51 12.42 28.41
N GLU A 127 -16.40 11.65 28.44
CA GLU A 127 -15.41 11.71 29.54
C GLU A 127 -13.91 11.66 29.13
N LEU A 128 -13.55 11.64 27.83
CA LEU A 128 -12.13 11.81 27.43
C LEU A 128 -11.74 13.26 27.10
N SER A 129 -12.62 14.25 27.30
CA SER A 129 -12.40 15.60 26.76
C SER A 129 -11.29 16.41 27.43
N GLU A 130 -10.79 16.06 28.63
CA GLU A 130 -9.84 16.93 29.35
C GLU A 130 -8.61 16.28 30.03
N ARG A 131 -8.46 14.94 30.11
CA ARG A 131 -7.46 14.36 31.05
C ARG A 131 -6.47 13.29 30.57
N ARG A 132 -6.36 12.95 29.27
CA ARG A 132 -5.34 11.98 28.79
C ARG A 132 -4.63 12.27 27.47
N MET A 133 -4.85 13.42 26.83
CA MET A 133 -4.11 13.77 25.60
C MET A 133 -2.71 14.37 25.88
N ILE A 134 -2.47 14.91 27.07
CA ILE A 134 -1.19 15.55 27.41
C ILE A 134 -0.13 14.49 27.82
N ASP A 135 -0.51 13.52 28.66
CA ASP A 135 0.42 12.51 29.19
C ASP A 135 1.01 11.56 28.13
N ILE A 136 0.41 11.46 26.93
CA ILE A 136 0.91 10.60 25.84
C ILE A 136 2.01 11.31 25.01
N ILE A 137 2.12 12.64 25.09
CA ILE A 137 3.00 13.45 24.23
C ILE A 137 4.30 13.86 24.94
N THR A 138 4.37 13.78 26.28
CA THR A 138 5.52 14.27 27.08
C THR A 138 6.32 13.22 27.85
N ASP A 139 6.05 11.92 27.70
CA ASP A 139 6.94 10.87 28.23
C ASP A 139 8.11 10.62 27.26
N ASP A 140 9.19 11.38 27.44
CA ASP A 140 10.52 11.03 26.95
C ASP A 140 10.92 9.66 27.57
N PRO A 141 11.40 8.66 26.80
CA PRO A 141 11.77 7.34 27.34
C PRO A 141 12.93 7.32 28.35
N ARG A 142 13.42 8.47 28.82
CA ARG A 142 14.64 8.62 29.61
C ARG A 142 14.52 9.57 30.82
N GLU A 143 13.66 9.25 31.79
CA GLU A 143 14.03 9.47 33.22
C GLU A 143 13.18 8.60 34.18
N PRO A 144 13.78 8.05 35.27
CA PRO A 144 13.07 7.14 36.17
C PRO A 144 12.15 7.89 37.15
N SER A 145 10.93 7.39 37.32
CA SER A 145 9.90 8.01 38.16
C SER A 145 10.34 8.21 39.61
N THR A 146 10.30 9.46 40.08
CA THR A 146 10.60 9.78 41.48
C THR A 146 9.40 10.40 42.21
N LYS A 147 8.93 9.65 43.21
CA LYS A 147 8.15 10.09 44.39
C LYS A 147 6.78 10.77 44.14
N ARG A 148 5.73 10.09 44.59
CA ARG A 148 4.60 10.73 45.28
C ARG A 148 4.50 10.18 46.71
N GLN A 149 4.63 11.06 47.70
CA GLN A 149 4.59 10.71 49.13
C GLN A 149 3.56 11.61 49.84
N ARG A 150 2.81 11.02 50.79
CA ARG A 150 1.82 11.67 51.71
C ARG A 150 0.52 12.16 51.04
N GLY A 151 -0.67 12.00 51.63
CA GLY A 151 -1.08 11.20 52.80
C GLY A 151 -2.29 11.78 53.55
N GLY A 152 -3.04 10.94 54.29
CA GLY A 152 -3.84 11.35 55.45
C GLY A 152 -5.38 11.24 55.38
N SER A 153 -5.96 10.69 56.46
CA SER A 153 -7.38 10.72 56.89
C SER A 153 -8.41 9.86 56.09
N GLY A 154 -9.34 9.11 56.70
CA GLY A 154 -9.52 8.73 58.11
C GLY A 154 -10.93 8.16 58.43
N ALA A 155 -11.01 6.97 59.06
CA ALA A 155 -12.14 6.35 59.79
C ALA A 155 -11.62 5.01 60.40
N GLU A 156 -11.75 4.65 61.70
CA GLU A 156 -12.95 4.16 62.42
C GLU A 156 -13.75 3.07 61.65
N LYS A 157 -14.20 1.90 62.16
CA LYS A 157 -14.34 1.22 63.48
C LYS A 157 -14.65 -0.29 63.17
N VAL A 158 -14.56 -1.33 64.03
CA VAL A 158 -13.89 -1.65 65.33
C VAL A 158 -14.07 -3.17 65.66
N ALA A 159 -13.32 -3.73 66.63
CA ALA A 159 -13.53 -4.98 67.38
C ALA A 159 -13.15 -6.39 66.83
N ALA A 160 -12.77 -7.25 67.81
CA ALA A 160 -12.73 -8.72 67.86
C ALA A 160 -11.74 -9.47 66.93
N SER A 161 -10.93 -10.43 67.42
CA SER A 161 -10.76 -11.00 68.78
C SER A 161 -9.34 -11.51 68.99
#